data_AF-A0A8S1RDJ5-F1
#
_entry.id   AF-A0A8S1RDJ5-F1
#
_cell.length_a   1.000
_cell.length_b   1.000
_cell.length_c   1.000
_cell.angle_alpha   90.00
_cell.angle_beta   90.00
_cell.angle_gamma   90.00
#
_symmetry.space_group_name_H-M   'P 1'
#
loop_
_entity.id
_entity.type
_entity.pdbx_description
1 polymer ?
#
loop_
_entity_poly.entity_id
_entity_poly.type
_entity_poly.pdbx_seq_one_letter_code
_entity_poly.pdbx_strand_id
1 'polypeptide(L)'
;MDKLYIGIRAEDKSYMERRTPIPPHDCKYIMEKHNRIQIVVQPSTKRIFTDDQYLEVGCLVQEDLQICRAIICIKEIPLEKYIEGMTYLNWSHTLEAEPYNMPGCDAQEKYQTFRI
;
A
#
# COMPACT_ATOMS: atom_id res chain seq x y z
N MET A 1 17.36 -15.49 9.23
CA MET A 1 16.93 -14.16 9.69
C MET A 1 15.69 -13.81 8.91
N ASP A 2 14.57 -13.55 9.57
CA ASP A 2 13.29 -13.38 8.88
C ASP A 2 13.20 -12.01 8.19
N LYS A 3 12.77 -12.04 6.93
CA LYS A 3 12.47 -10.86 6.13
C LYS A 3 11.16 -10.22 6.61
N LEU A 4 11.12 -8.89 6.63
CA LEU A 4 9.94 -8.08 6.86
C LEU A 4 9.37 -7.67 5.49
N TYR A 5 8.14 -8.05 5.20
CA TYR A 5 7.48 -7.75 3.93
C TYR A 5 6.61 -6.50 4.05
N ILE A 6 6.79 -5.56 3.13
CA ILE A 6 6.00 -4.33 3.02
C ILE A 6 5.29 -4.32 1.67
N GLY A 7 3.97 -4.13 1.70
CA GLY A 7 3.12 -4.11 0.51
C GLY A 7 2.90 -2.71 -0.05
N ILE A 8 2.96 -2.56 -1.37
CA ILE A 8 2.48 -1.38 -2.10
C ILE A 8 1.24 -1.80 -2.87
N ARG A 9 0.07 -1.28 -2.47
CA ARG A 9 -1.22 -1.63 -3.07
C ARG A 9 -1.43 -0.96 -4.43
N ALA A 10 -2.29 -1.52 -5.26
CA ALA A 10 -2.88 -0.82 -6.40
C ALA A 10 -4.06 0.06 -5.94
N GLU A 11 -4.07 1.32 -6.38
CA GLU A 11 -5.12 2.29 -6.01
C GLU A 11 -6.48 1.92 -6.62
N ASP A 12 -7.59 2.40 -6.04
CA ASP A 12 -8.95 2.17 -6.58
C ASP A 12 -9.64 3.46 -7.02
N LYS A 13 -9.39 4.58 -6.34
CA LYS A 13 -10.22 5.81 -6.38
C LYS A 13 -10.64 6.27 -7.78
N SER A 14 -9.71 6.37 -8.72
CA SER A 14 -10.01 6.70 -10.11
C SER A 14 -8.93 6.22 -11.07
N TYR A 15 -9.23 6.25 -12.38
CA TYR A 15 -8.25 6.03 -13.44
C TYR A 15 -7.12 7.08 -13.42
N MET A 16 -7.43 8.31 -13.00
CA MET A 16 -6.48 9.41 -12.93
C MET A 16 -5.56 9.34 -11.71
N GLU A 17 -5.88 8.50 -10.71
CA GLU A 17 -4.98 8.22 -9.60
C GLU A 17 -3.89 7.24 -10.03
N ARG A 18 -2.85 7.81 -10.65
CA ARG A 18 -1.70 7.09 -11.21
C ARG A 18 -0.47 7.15 -10.31
N ARG A 19 -0.52 7.91 -9.21
CA ARG A 19 0.61 8.06 -8.30
C ARG A 19 0.88 6.74 -7.57
N THR A 20 2.07 6.62 -6.99
CA THR A 20 2.48 5.50 -6.13
C THR A 20 3.01 6.07 -4.82
N PRO A 21 2.82 5.42 -3.67
CA PRO A 21 3.37 5.91 -2.41
C PRO A 21 4.91 5.83 -2.39
N ILE A 22 5.50 4.83 -3.07
CA ILE A 22 6.95 4.65 -3.14
C ILE A 22 7.34 4.34 -4.59
N PRO A 23 8.12 5.22 -5.24
CA PRO A 23 8.69 4.96 -6.56
C PRO A 23 9.69 3.77 -6.58
N PRO A 24 9.93 3.13 -7.74
CA PRO A 24 10.88 2.01 -7.83
C PRO A 24 12.30 2.34 -7.34
N HIS A 25 12.82 3.53 -7.63
CA HIS A 25 14.16 3.92 -7.17
C HIS A 25 14.27 4.02 -5.64
N ASP A 26 13.20 4.48 -4.98
CA ASP A 26 13.14 4.52 -3.51
C ASP A 26 12.96 3.12 -2.92
N CYS A 27 12.20 2.24 -3.60
CA CYS A 27 12.11 0.84 -3.22
C CYS A 27 13.48 0.16 -3.20
N LYS A 28 14.27 0.39 -4.25
CA LYS A 28 15.67 -0.07 -4.33
C LYS A 28 16.48 0.43 -3.15
N TYR A 29 16.46 1.73 -2.93
CA TYR A 29 17.20 2.38 -1.84
C TYR A 29 16.84 1.79 -0.46
N ILE A 30 15.54 1.59 -0.19
CA ILE A 30 15.06 1.02 1.07
C ILE A 30 15.58 -0.41 1.26
N MET A 31 15.47 -1.26 0.24
CA MET A 31 15.92 -2.66 0.32
C MET A 31 17.45 -2.78 0.41
N GLU A 32 18.21 -1.87 -0.22
CA GLU A 32 19.66 -1.80 -0.10
C GLU A 32 20.12 -1.31 1.29
N LYS A 33 19.44 -0.30 1.85
CA LYS A 33 19.73 0.23 3.19
C LYS A 33 19.30 -0.71 4.31
N HIS A 34 18.24 -1.48 4.09
CA HIS A 34 17.65 -2.37 5.08
C HIS A 34 17.50 -3.77 4.49
N ASN A 35 18.57 -4.57 4.60
CA ASN A 35 18.64 -5.94 4.07
C ASN A 35 17.56 -6.92 4.59
N ARG A 36 16.81 -6.53 5.61
CA ARG A 36 15.67 -7.28 6.15
C ARG A 36 14.35 -6.95 5.48
N ILE A 37 14.26 -5.87 4.72
CA ILE A 37 13.00 -5.43 4.08
C ILE A 37 12.90 -6.09 2.70
N GLN A 38 11.73 -6.63 2.39
CA GLN A 38 11.33 -7.03 1.05
C GLN A 38 10.07 -6.26 0.68
N ILE A 39 10.11 -5.57 -0.47
CA ILE A 39 8.95 -4.86 -0.98
C ILE A 39 8.18 -5.79 -1.92
N VAL A 40 6.86 -5.79 -1.73
CA VAL A 40 5.88 -6.52 -2.52
C VAL A 40 4.92 -5.51 -3.13
N VAL A 41 4.67 -5.59 -4.43
CA VAL A 41 3.88 -4.62 -5.17
C VAL A 41 2.72 -5.34 -5.83
N GLN A 42 1.51 -4.85 -5.60
CA GLN A 42 0.33 -5.34 -6.31
C GLN A 42 0.36 -4.84 -7.77
N PRO A 43 0.12 -5.72 -8.76
CA PRO A 43 0.04 -5.35 -10.17
C PRO A 43 -0.92 -4.18 -10.41
N SER A 44 -0.56 -3.29 -11.33
CA SER A 44 -1.42 -2.14 -11.66
C SER A 44 -1.27 -1.68 -13.09
N THR A 45 -2.39 -1.62 -13.81
CA THR A 45 -2.44 -1.11 -15.20
C THR A 45 -2.49 0.41 -15.30
N LYS A 46 -2.68 1.12 -14.17
CA LYS A 46 -2.86 2.58 -14.16
C LYS A 46 -1.70 3.36 -13.54
N ARG A 47 -0.92 2.72 -12.66
CA ARG A 47 0.21 3.34 -11.95
C ARG A 47 1.20 3.94 -12.97
N ILE A 48 1.81 5.06 -12.61
CA ILE A 48 2.76 5.77 -13.48
C ILE A 48 4.04 4.95 -13.74
N PHE A 49 4.43 4.12 -12.78
CA PHE A 49 5.52 3.15 -12.91
C PHE A 49 4.95 1.77 -13.21
N THR A 50 5.51 1.11 -14.22
CA THR A 50 5.11 -0.23 -14.64
C THR A 50 5.56 -1.29 -13.65
N ASP A 51 4.89 -2.44 -13.65
CA ASP A 51 5.26 -3.58 -12.81
C ASP A 51 6.70 -4.05 -13.10
N ASP A 52 7.13 -4.02 -14.37
CA ASP A 52 8.51 -4.35 -14.77
C ASP A 52 9.55 -3.45 -14.09
N GLN A 53 9.28 -2.15 -13.94
CA GLN A 53 10.20 -1.24 -13.24
C GLN A 53 10.39 -1.60 -11.77
N TYR A 54 9.37 -2.20 -11.13
CA TYR A 54 9.49 -2.71 -9.77
C TYR A 54 10.28 -4.03 -9.72
N LEU A 55 10.06 -4.91 -10.70
CA LEU A 55 10.83 -6.16 -10.82
C LEU A 55 12.32 -5.89 -11.04
N GLU A 56 12.66 -4.94 -11.91
CA GLU A 56 14.05 -4.54 -12.21
C GLU A 56 14.84 -4.07 -10.98
N VAL A 57 14.16 -3.47 -10.00
CA VAL A 57 14.79 -3.03 -8.74
C VAL A 57 14.72 -4.07 -7.62
N GLY A 58 14.25 -5.28 -7.93
CA GLY A 58 14.22 -6.41 -6.99
C GLY A 58 12.99 -6.47 -6.08
N CYS A 59 11.92 -5.72 -6.39
CA CYS A 59 10.65 -5.92 -5.71
C CYS A 59 9.98 -7.22 -6.19
N LEU A 60 9.09 -7.77 -5.38
CA LEU A 60 8.18 -8.83 -5.80
C LEU A 60 6.92 -8.20 -6.35
N VAL A 61 6.40 -8.70 -7.48
CA VAL A 61 5.10 -8.29 -8.01
C VAL A 61 4.12 -9.45 -7.87
N GLN A 62 3.07 -9.28 -7.07
CA GLN A 62 2.07 -10.31 -6.81
C GLN A 62 0.75 -9.69 -6.34
N GLU A 63 -0.37 -10.33 -6.70
CA GLU A 63 -1.71 -9.84 -6.34
C GLU A 63 -1.99 -9.92 -4.84
N ASP A 64 -1.55 -11.02 -4.21
CA ASP A 64 -1.76 -11.27 -2.79
C ASP A 64 -0.72 -10.55 -1.91
N LEU A 65 -1.20 -9.78 -0.94
CA LEU A 65 -0.38 -9.05 0.02
C LEU A 65 -0.44 -9.64 1.44
N GLN A 66 -1.06 -10.80 1.66
CA GLN A 66 -1.19 -11.41 3.00
C GLN A 66 0.14 -11.68 3.72
N ILE A 67 1.22 -11.91 2.96
CA ILE A 67 2.57 -12.07 3.53
C ILE A 67 3.11 -10.77 4.16
N CYS A 68 2.58 -9.62 3.76
CA CYS A 68 3.05 -8.33 4.23
C CYS A 68 2.68 -8.11 5.69
N ARG A 69 3.51 -7.34 6.40
CA ARG A 69 3.17 -6.90 7.76
C ARG A 69 2.50 -5.52 7.77
N ALA A 70 2.73 -4.75 6.72
CA ALA A 70 2.07 -3.47 6.50
C ALA A 70 1.85 -3.24 5.00
N ILE A 71 0.77 -2.54 4.67
CA ILE A 71 0.41 -2.15 3.30
C ILE A 71 0.33 -0.62 3.22
N ILE A 72 0.98 -0.07 2.20
CA ILE A 72 1.03 1.36 1.94
C ILE A 72 0.22 1.65 0.67
N CYS A 73 -0.61 2.68 0.74
CA CYS A 73 -1.33 3.24 -0.40
C CYS A 73 -1.55 4.74 -0.20
N ILE A 74 -1.96 5.43 -1.26
CA ILE A 74 -2.20 6.87 -1.24
C ILE A 74 -3.61 7.13 -0.74
N LYS A 75 -4.63 6.51 -1.32
CA LYS A 75 -6.03 6.86 -1.05
C LYS A 75 -6.73 5.86 -0.13
N GLU A 76 -7.99 6.18 0.18
CA GLU A 76 -8.89 5.29 0.86
C GLU A 76 -9.05 3.95 0.11
N ILE A 77 -9.19 2.87 0.88
CA ILE A 77 -9.35 1.51 0.37
C ILE A 77 -10.84 1.14 0.48
N PRO A 78 -11.45 0.51 -0.55
CA PRO A 78 -12.79 -0.06 -0.43
C PRO A 78 -12.88 -1.07 0.73
N LEU A 79 -13.99 -1.06 1.47
CA LEU A 79 -14.14 -1.84 2.71
C LEU A 79 -13.90 -3.35 2.50
N GLU A 80 -14.33 -3.86 1.36
CA GLU A 80 -14.21 -5.26 0.96
C GLU A 80 -12.78 -5.70 0.61
N LYS A 81 -11.84 -4.75 0.50
CA LYS A 81 -10.43 -5.01 0.13
C LYS A 81 -9.47 -4.92 1.30
N TYR A 82 -9.96 -4.65 2.51
CA TYR A 82 -9.15 -4.73 3.71
C TYR A 82 -8.87 -6.19 4.09
N ILE A 83 -7.62 -6.46 4.46
CA ILE A 83 -7.16 -7.73 5.01
C ILE A 83 -7.22 -7.61 6.53
N GLU A 84 -7.90 -8.55 7.18
CA GLU A 84 -8.02 -8.57 8.64
C GLU A 84 -6.65 -8.76 9.32
N GLY A 85 -6.40 -7.99 10.39
CA GLY A 85 -5.13 -8.02 11.11
C GLY A 85 -3.94 -7.36 10.40
N MET A 86 -4.14 -6.78 9.21
CA MET A 86 -3.10 -6.07 8.46
C MET A 86 -3.01 -4.60 8.91
N THR A 87 -1.80 -4.07 9.03
CA THR A 87 -1.56 -2.63 9.25
C THR A 87 -1.58 -1.88 7.92
N TYR A 88 -2.29 -0.75 7.88
CA TYR A 88 -2.37 0.11 6.70
C TYR A 88 -1.77 1.50 6.95
N LEU A 89 -1.15 2.07 5.93
CA LEU A 89 -0.67 3.44 5.89
C LEU A 89 -1.24 4.13 4.65
N ASN A 90 -2.17 5.07 4.85
CA ASN A 90 -2.82 5.77 3.73
C ASN A 90 -3.38 7.14 4.12
N TRP A 91 -3.66 7.95 3.09
CA TRP A 91 -4.39 9.19 3.24
C TRP A 91 -5.88 8.92 3.10
N SER A 92 -6.56 8.83 4.23
CA SER A 92 -7.91 8.29 4.29
C SER A 92 -9.03 9.33 4.40
N HIS A 93 -8.69 10.63 4.57
CA HIS A 93 -9.65 11.75 4.72
C HIS A 93 -10.66 11.58 5.87
N THR A 94 -10.34 10.77 6.89
CA THR A 94 -11.25 10.49 8.02
C THR A 94 -10.95 11.26 9.30
N LEU A 95 -9.88 12.05 9.34
CA LEU A 95 -9.54 12.88 10.51
C LEU A 95 -10.62 13.92 10.81
N GLU A 96 -11.33 14.40 9.78
CA GLU A 96 -12.36 15.44 9.89
C GLU A 96 -13.75 14.88 10.25
N ALA A 97 -13.91 13.54 10.29
CA ALA A 97 -15.13 12.84 10.69
C ALA A 97 -16.44 13.33 10.03
N GLU A 98 -16.37 13.75 8.76
CA GLU A 98 -17.57 14.16 8.03
C GLU A 98 -18.52 12.97 7.79
N PRO A 99 -19.85 13.18 7.71
CA PRO A 99 -20.83 12.09 7.66
C PRO A 99 -20.60 11.05 6.56
N TYR A 100 -20.09 11.47 5.39
CA TYR A 100 -19.80 10.57 4.28
C TYR A 100 -18.53 9.72 4.48
N ASN A 101 -17.65 10.12 5.39
CA ASN A 101 -16.39 9.43 5.72
C ASN A 101 -16.53 8.44 6.89
N MET A 102 -17.68 8.45 7.59
CA MET A 102 -17.91 7.59 8.75
C MET A 102 -17.66 6.10 8.50
N PRO A 103 -18.09 5.50 7.37
CA PRO A 103 -17.74 4.10 7.09
C PRO A 103 -16.23 3.86 7.00
N GLY A 104 -15.47 4.84 6.50
CA GLY A 104 -14.01 4.81 6.46
C GLY A 104 -13.38 4.99 7.84
N CYS A 105 -13.99 5.77 8.73
CA CYS A 105 -13.56 5.92 10.13
C CYS A 105 -13.64 4.58 10.86
N ASP A 106 -14.78 3.90 10.77
CA ASP A 106 -15.03 2.60 11.40
C ASP A 106 -14.05 1.53 10.90
N ALA A 107 -13.78 1.54 9.59
CA ALA A 107 -12.78 0.66 8.99
C ALA A 107 -11.39 0.88 9.58
N GLN A 108 -10.98 2.13 9.78
CA GLN A 108 -9.63 2.42 10.25
C GLN A 108 -9.39 2.05 11.70
N GLU A 109 -10.43 2.16 12.54
CA GLU A 109 -10.38 1.65 13.90
C GLU A 109 -10.23 0.12 13.90
N LYS A 110 -10.95 -0.55 12.99
CA LYS A 110 -10.88 -2.01 12.86
C LYS A 110 -9.54 -2.53 12.32
N TYR A 111 -8.93 -1.84 11.35
CA TYR A 111 -7.77 -2.33 10.59
C TYR A 111 -6.44 -1.63 10.96
N GLN A 112 -6.30 -1.13 12.20
CA GLN A 112 -5.07 -0.52 12.73
C GLN A 112 -4.35 0.38 11.71
N THR A 113 -5.08 1.36 11.19
CA THR A 113 -4.62 2.19 10.08
C THR A 113 -3.94 3.45 10.62
N PHE A 114 -2.71 3.72 10.18
CA PHE A 114 -2.01 4.96 10.47
C PHE A 114 -2.48 6.04 9.50
N ARG A 115 -3.10 7.09 10.06
CA ARG A 115 -3.60 8.26 9.33
C ARG A 115 -2.44 9.24 9.16
N ILE A 116 -2.06 9.53 7.91
CA ILE A 116 -1.16 10.64 7.57
C ILE A 116 -1.99 11.80 7.03
#